data_AF-A0A947JUR2-F1
#
_entry.id   AF-A0A947JUR2-F1
#
_cell.length_a   1.000
_cell.length_b   1.000
_cell.length_c   1.000
_cell.angle_alpha   90.00
_cell.angle_beta   90.00
_cell.angle_gamma   90.00
#
_symmetry.space_group_name_H-M   'P 1'
#
loop_
_entity.id
_entity.type
_entity.pdbx_description
1 polymer ?
#
loop_
_entity_poly.entity_id
_entity_poly.type
_entity_poly.pdbx_seq_one_letter_code
_entity_poly.pdbx_strand_id
1 'polypeptide(L)'
;MRASCLLSVLAFSLALTACGPSDNDPGPGGVTVGEARALDEAAAMIDERQTPAEVLTQKPAAAPAEPAAEPAQTPELERETE
;
A
#
# COMPACT_ATOMS: atom_id res chain seq x y z
N MET A 1 34.73 -0.83 -41.62
CA MET A 1 35.14 -1.04 -40.21
C MET A 1 34.57 0.03 -39.27
N ARG A 2 34.79 1.35 -39.50
CA ARG A 2 34.24 2.43 -38.64
C ARG A 2 32.71 2.45 -38.54
N ALA A 3 32.00 2.26 -39.67
CA ALA A 3 30.54 2.21 -39.70
C ALA A 3 29.95 1.00 -38.95
N SER A 4 30.61 -0.17 -39.01
CA SER A 4 30.18 -1.38 -38.29
C SER A 4 30.33 -1.25 -36.77
N CYS A 5 31.38 -0.58 -36.28
CA CYS A 5 31.51 -0.27 -34.86
C CYS A 5 30.39 0.66 -34.38
N LEU A 6 30.09 1.73 -35.14
CA LEU A 6 29.05 2.69 -34.77
C LEU A 6 27.66 2.04 -34.72
N LEU A 7 27.36 1.16 -35.67
CA LEU A 7 26.08 0.44 -35.70
C LEU A 7 25.93 -0.50 -34.49
N SER A 8 27.01 -1.15 -34.09
CA SER A 8 27.02 -2.05 -32.92
C SER A 8 26.83 -1.29 -31.60
N VAL A 9 27.52 -0.17 -31.43
CA VAL A 9 27.38 0.70 -30.24
C VAL A 9 25.96 1.26 -30.15
N LEU A 10 25.38 1.69 -31.27
CA LEU A 10 24.01 2.20 -31.30
C LEU A 10 23.01 1.11 -30.91
N ALA A 11 23.10 -0.09 -31.50
CA ALA A 11 22.22 -1.20 -31.17
C ALA A 11 22.29 -1.59 -29.68
N PHE A 12 23.48 -1.58 -29.09
CA PHE A 12 23.67 -1.89 -27.66
C PHE A 12 23.06 -0.82 -26.75
N SER A 13 23.16 0.46 -27.13
CA SER A 13 22.54 1.56 -26.35
C SER A 13 21.02 1.52 -26.33
N LEU A 14 20.37 1.08 -27.42
CA LEU A 14 18.92 0.90 -27.47
C LEU A 14 18.44 -0.29 -26.63
N ALA A 15 19.26 -1.32 -26.45
CA ALA A 15 18.91 -2.47 -25.61
C ALA A 15 18.89 -2.11 -24.11
N LEU A 16 19.68 -1.12 -23.67
CA LEU A 16 19.70 -0.68 -22.28
C LEU A 16 18.44 0.09 -21.87
N THR A 17 17.73 0.75 -22.81
CA THR A 17 16.50 1.49 -22.48
C THR A 17 15.30 0.57 -22.20
N ALA A 18 15.43 -0.74 -22.49
CA ALA A 18 14.44 -1.74 -22.13
C ALA A 18 14.58 -2.24 -20.68
N CYS A 19 15.65 -1.86 -19.97
CA CYS A 19 15.86 -2.15 -18.54
C CYS A 19 15.44 -0.94 -17.69
N GLY A 20 14.24 -0.42 -17.96
CA GLY A 20 13.57 0.58 -17.13
C GLY A 20 12.61 -0.10 -16.15
N PRO A 21 12.29 0.54 -15.02
CA PRO A 21 11.32 -0.01 -14.08
C PRO A 21 10.02 -0.31 -14.81
N SER A 22 9.61 -1.58 -14.80
CA SER A 22 8.26 -1.98 -15.20
C SER A 22 7.26 -1.41 -14.19
N ASP A 23 6.01 -1.18 -14.57
CA ASP A 23 4.97 -0.70 -13.64
C ASP A 23 4.78 -1.64 -12.43
N ASN A 24 5.21 -2.90 -12.56
CA ASN A 24 5.20 -3.94 -11.54
C ASN A 24 6.55 -4.15 -10.83
N ASP A 25 7.60 -3.44 -11.22
CA ASP A 25 8.85 -3.47 -10.46
C ASP A 25 8.68 -2.69 -9.16
N PRO A 26 9.11 -3.24 -8.00
CA PRO A 26 9.03 -2.53 -6.74
C PRO A 26 9.92 -1.30 -6.78
N GLY A 27 9.30 -0.12 -6.64
CA GLY A 27 9.97 1.17 -6.58
C GLY A 27 10.69 1.41 -5.25
N PRO A 28 11.32 2.59 -5.08
CA PRO A 28 11.89 2.99 -3.80
C PRO A 28 10.78 3.01 -2.72
N GLY A 29 10.96 2.21 -1.68
CA GLY A 29 9.91 1.94 -0.67
C GLY A 29 9.28 0.56 -0.77
N GLY A 30 9.65 -0.24 -1.78
CA GLY A 30 9.20 -1.63 -1.92
C GLY A 30 7.77 -1.80 -2.45
N VAL A 31 7.17 -0.70 -2.92
CA VAL A 31 5.82 -0.68 -3.51
C VAL A 31 5.90 -0.45 -5.01
N THR A 32 5.03 -1.12 -5.75
CA THR A 32 4.83 -0.91 -7.19
C THR A 32 4.08 0.40 -7.45
N VAL A 33 4.09 0.86 -8.70
CA VAL A 33 3.35 2.06 -9.11
C VAL A 33 1.83 1.87 -8.89
N GLY A 34 1.33 0.66 -9.14
CA GLY A 34 -0.07 0.31 -8.91
C GLY A 34 -0.46 0.35 -7.43
N GLU A 35 0.40 -0.18 -6.55
CA GLU A 35 0.18 -0.16 -5.10
C GLU A 35 0.22 1.26 -4.53
N ALA A 36 1.20 2.07 -4.96
CA ALA A 36 1.28 3.48 -4.54
C ALA A 36 0.02 4.26 -4.93
N ARG A 37 -0.47 4.06 -6.16
CA ARG A 37 -1.71 4.71 -6.63
C ARG A 37 -2.94 4.32 -5.82
N ALA A 38 -3.05 3.04 -5.43
CA ALA A 38 -4.15 2.57 -4.59
C ALA A 38 -4.09 3.16 -3.18
N LEU A 39 -2.89 3.32 -2.62
CA LEU A 39 -2.68 3.97 -1.32
C LEU A 39 -3.05 5.47 -1.37
N ASP A 40 -2.67 6.17 -2.43
CA ASP A 40 -3.03 7.59 -2.62
C ASP A 40 -4.54 7.80 -2.75
N GLU A 41 -5.22 6.91 -3.49
CA GLU A 41 -6.69 6.94 -3.60
C GLU A 41 -7.36 6.73 -2.23
N ALA A 42 -6.86 5.78 -1.44
CA ALA A 42 -7.35 5.54 -0.09
C ALA A 42 -7.15 6.76 0.83
N ALA A 43 -6.00 7.44 0.73
CA ALA A 43 -5.72 8.66 1.48
C ALA A 43 -6.67 9.80 1.08
N ALA A 44 -6.92 9.98 -0.22
CA ALA A 44 -7.88 10.97 -0.72
C ALA A 44 -9.29 10.74 -0.15
N MET A 45 -9.75 9.49 -0.05
CA MET A 45 -11.04 9.17 0.58
C MET A 45 -11.09 9.49 2.08
N ILE A 46 -9.95 9.49 2.79
CA ILE A 46 -9.88 9.88 4.20
C ILE A 46 -9.94 11.41 4.31
N ASP A 47 -9.20 12.11 3.46
CA ASP A 47 -9.18 13.58 3.41
C ASP A 47 -10.55 14.15 3.07
N GLU A 48 -11.30 13.52 2.15
CA GLU A 48 -12.68 13.88 1.81
C GLU A 48 -13.66 13.65 2.97
N ARG A 49 -13.42 12.63 3.80
CA ARG A 49 -14.34 12.28 4.91
C ARG A 49 -14.19 13.23 6.09
N GLN A 50 -12.96 13.57 6.51
CA GLN A 50 -12.74 14.54 7.58
C GLN A 50 -11.25 14.82 7.79
N THR A 51 -10.80 16.06 7.56
CA THR A 51 -9.56 16.53 8.16
C THR A 51 -9.73 16.66 9.68
N PRO A 52 -8.82 16.07 10.46
CA PRO A 52 -8.96 15.91 11.89
C PRO A 52 -8.94 17.22 12.69
N ALA A 53 -8.92 18.42 12.11
CA ALA A 53 -9.19 19.63 12.91
C ALA A 53 -10.59 19.58 13.55
N GLU A 54 -11.60 19.09 12.84
CA GLU A 54 -12.94 18.88 13.40
C GLU A 54 -12.96 17.66 14.35
N VAL A 55 -12.21 16.60 14.05
CA VAL A 55 -12.17 15.34 14.84
C VAL A 55 -11.31 15.44 16.12
N LEU A 56 -10.23 16.23 16.09
CA LEU A 56 -9.34 16.51 17.22
C LEU A 56 -9.91 17.59 18.14
N THR A 57 -10.80 18.44 17.62
CA THR A 57 -11.52 19.46 18.41
C THR A 57 -12.88 18.94 18.90
N GLN A 58 -13.44 17.89 18.28
CA GLN A 58 -14.51 17.10 18.87
C GLN A 58 -14.01 16.50 20.18
N LYS A 59 -14.39 17.13 21.29
CA LYS A 59 -14.30 16.51 22.63
C LYS A 59 -14.87 15.10 22.49
N PRO A 60 -14.12 14.03 22.82
CA PRO A 60 -14.66 12.69 22.78
C PRO A 60 -15.98 12.71 23.54
N ALA A 61 -17.09 12.54 22.81
CA ALA A 61 -18.37 12.30 23.44
C ALA A 61 -18.11 11.09 24.32
N ALA A 62 -18.33 11.24 25.64
CA ALA A 62 -18.07 10.21 26.60
C ALA A 62 -18.58 8.89 26.01
N ALA A 63 -17.65 7.97 25.72
CA ALA A 63 -18.00 6.68 25.18
C ALA A 63 -19.13 6.14 26.07
N PRO A 64 -20.26 5.67 25.51
CA PRO A 64 -21.21 4.90 26.29
C PRO A 64 -20.35 3.87 27.00
N ALA A 65 -20.37 3.86 28.34
CA ALA A 65 -19.55 2.97 29.12
C ALA A 65 -19.71 1.58 28.53
N GLU A 66 -18.65 1.08 27.87
CA GLU A 66 -18.60 -0.32 27.48
C GLU A 66 -18.87 -1.08 28.77
N PRO A 67 -19.93 -1.92 28.82
CA PRO A 67 -20.05 -2.88 29.89
C PRO A 67 -18.72 -3.61 29.91
N ALA A 68 -18.06 -3.55 31.07
CA ALA A 68 -16.77 -4.17 31.33
C ALA A 68 -16.67 -5.47 30.55
N ALA A 69 -15.59 -5.60 29.78
CA ALA A 69 -15.22 -6.80 29.06
C ALA A 69 -15.66 -8.03 29.85
N GLU A 70 -16.70 -8.69 29.35
CA GLU A 70 -17.05 -10.02 29.81
C GLU A 70 -15.82 -10.89 29.54
N PRO A 71 -15.26 -11.54 30.57
CA PRO A 71 -14.00 -12.24 30.41
C PRO A 71 -14.16 -13.36 29.39
N ALA A 72 -13.30 -13.32 28.37
CA ALA A 72 -12.81 -14.46 27.62
C ALA A 72 -13.84 -15.56 27.30
N GLN A 73 -14.59 -15.39 26.20
CA GLN A 73 -14.98 -16.57 25.42
C GLN A 73 -13.74 -17.10 24.69
N THR A 74 -12.90 -17.76 25.47
CA THR A 74 -12.03 -18.83 24.99
C THR A 74 -12.97 -19.86 24.37
N PRO A 75 -12.92 -20.16 23.06
CA PRO A 75 -13.52 -21.41 22.60
C PRO A 75 -12.68 -22.52 23.23
N GLU A 76 -13.24 -23.03 24.32
CA GLU A 76 -12.92 -24.29 24.95
C GLU A 76 -12.74 -25.33 23.85
N LEU A 77 -11.50 -25.74 23.70
CA LEU A 77 -11.16 -27.05 23.19
C LEU A 77 -11.92 -28.07 24.03
N GLU A 78 -13.12 -28.48 23.60
CA GLU A 78 -13.69 -29.83 23.72
C GLU A 78 -15.19 -29.84 23.41
N ARG A 79 -15.57 -30.69 22.44
CA ARG A 79 -16.66 -31.68 22.47
C ARG A 79 -17.45 -31.74 21.15
N GLU A 80 -17.57 -32.98 20.67
CA GLU A 80 -18.32 -33.47 19.48
C GLU A 80 -17.47 -33.37 18.20
N THR A 81 -16.72 -34.40 17.76
CA THR A 81 -17.15 -35.78 17.44
C THR A 81 -18.47 -35.80 16.69
N GLU A 82 -18.42 -35.58 15.37
CA GLU A 82 -19.16 -36.38 14.39
C GLU A 82 -18.41 -36.40 13.04
#